data_AF-A0A9Y4NU84-F1
#
_entry.id   AF-A0A9Y4NU84-F1
#
_cell.length_a   1.000
_cell.length_b   1.000
_cell.length_c   1.000
_cell.angle_alpha   90.00
_cell.angle_beta   90.00
_cell.angle_gamma   90.00
#
_symmetry.space_group_name_H-M   'P 1'
#
loop_
_entity.id
_entity.type
_entity.pdbx_description
1 polymer ?
#
loop_
_entity_poly.entity_id
_entity_poly.type
_entity_poly.pdbx_seq_one_letter_code
_entity_poly.pdbx_strand_id
1 'polypeptide(L)'
;YFPGRPVVVNLLKSVNSWLQSQRADQISYDAFKEVLENSAQTPNAALPDGVRWVGCQGSQPHFRRYPCGVWTLFHVLTVQANSTGGSDPLEVLSAMRSYVRNFFGCRQCAEHFENMAMESLNEVNSLSSAVLWLWSRHNRVNNRLAGALSEDPQFPKIQWPSPEMCSACHMVKENGEHRWNREQVLPFLLSHFSSSSILTDYLETESQVLDKQRKKQASQQLAVAAQRPVERRAREAVDSTSPPPSPPPTAQEEEDEEEDEGPQDEAAPDEEDGGEAKPEPTPWSKPEAGRGRRQVHRKPSIVGMRMREQQEDIVDLDSFVNQHYRAKALRLAASSRVKQRSLQRQQEQEPGPAFELGMELDGGLGMVGLQPLEADLELDVGRQRKRLQKRELSARYLDGEAELSHRGRWMSVLSIGFSKLDISLCVILYFMSSMCLLAMYLFFKNRLRLRRTKVALP
;
A
#
# COMPACT_ATOMS: atom_id res chain seq x y z
N TYR A 1 10.74 7.81 -6.43
CA TYR A 1 11.11 6.96 -5.28
C TYR A 1 11.24 5.46 -5.55
N PHE A 2 10.69 4.89 -6.64
CA PHE A 2 10.83 3.46 -6.93
C PHE A 2 12.31 3.06 -7.12
N PRO A 3 12.88 2.14 -6.31
CA PRO A 3 14.28 1.73 -6.39
C PRO A 3 14.47 0.62 -7.44
N GLY A 4 14.05 0.89 -8.67
CA GLY A 4 14.12 -0.03 -9.79
C GLY A 4 15.49 -0.06 -10.46
N ARG A 5 15.70 -1.07 -11.30
CA ARG A 5 16.85 -1.14 -12.21
C ARG A 5 16.77 -0.04 -13.28
N PRO A 6 17.90 0.46 -13.81
CA PRO A 6 17.93 1.54 -14.80
C PRO A 6 16.93 1.36 -15.95
N VAL A 7 16.83 0.15 -16.53
CA VAL A 7 15.92 -0.09 -17.66
C VAL A 7 14.45 0.16 -17.32
N VAL A 8 14.03 -0.18 -16.09
CA VAL A 8 12.66 0.04 -15.62
C VAL A 8 12.46 1.50 -15.27
N VAL A 9 13.41 2.11 -14.56
CA VAL A 9 13.32 3.51 -14.12
C VAL A 9 13.28 4.46 -15.31
N ASN A 10 14.04 4.20 -16.38
CA ASN A 10 14.00 5.00 -17.60
C ASN A 10 12.62 5.00 -18.25
N LEU A 11 11.95 3.84 -18.29
CA LEU A 11 10.59 3.78 -18.80
C LEU A 11 9.63 4.54 -17.88
N LEU A 12 9.71 4.37 -16.57
CA LEU A 12 8.85 5.09 -15.62
C LEU A 12 9.03 6.61 -15.74
N LYS A 13 10.26 7.09 -15.97
CA LYS A 13 10.52 8.52 -16.25
C LYS A 13 9.86 8.96 -17.55
N SER A 14 10.00 8.17 -18.62
CA SER A 14 9.36 8.45 -19.92
C SER A 14 7.83 8.53 -19.80
N VAL A 15 7.21 7.56 -19.11
CA VAL A 15 5.77 7.55 -18.82
C VAL A 15 5.37 8.77 -17.99
N ASN A 16 6.13 9.12 -16.95
CA ASN A 16 5.82 10.29 -16.12
C ASN A 16 5.91 11.60 -16.91
N SER A 17 6.96 11.79 -17.71
CA SER A 17 7.11 12.96 -18.58
C SER A 17 5.99 13.05 -19.61
N TRP A 18 5.56 11.91 -20.17
CA TRP A 18 4.43 11.86 -21.09
C TRP A 18 3.11 12.24 -20.40
N LEU A 19 2.85 11.73 -19.19
CA LEU A 19 1.65 12.09 -18.42
C LEU A 19 1.62 13.58 -18.10
N GLN A 20 2.76 14.18 -17.75
CA GLN A 20 2.87 15.61 -17.45
C GLN A 20 2.70 16.50 -18.69
N SER A 21 2.95 15.99 -19.90
CA SER A 21 2.75 16.75 -21.13
C SER A 21 1.32 16.68 -21.68
N GLN A 22 0.47 15.80 -21.13
CA GLN A 22 -0.92 15.71 -21.55
C GLN A 22 -1.70 16.96 -21.11
N ARG A 23 -2.35 17.60 -22.09
CA ARG A 23 -3.24 18.76 -21.86
C ARG A 23 -4.71 18.39 -21.85
N ALA A 24 -5.04 17.22 -22.40
CA ALA A 24 -6.40 16.71 -22.42
C ALA A 24 -6.82 16.23 -21.02
N ASP A 25 -8.10 16.37 -20.71
CA ASP A 25 -8.74 15.86 -19.50
C ASP A 25 -8.96 14.35 -19.54
N GLN A 26 -8.84 13.74 -20.73
CA GLN A 26 -9.06 12.32 -20.97
C GLN A 26 -7.89 11.69 -21.72
N ILE A 27 -7.50 10.50 -21.27
CA ILE A 27 -6.45 9.68 -21.87
C ILE A 27 -7.05 8.32 -22.19
N SER A 28 -6.95 7.89 -23.45
CA SER A 28 -7.37 6.54 -23.83
C SER A 28 -6.40 5.50 -23.28
N TYR A 29 -6.93 4.31 -22.95
CA TYR A 29 -6.09 3.21 -22.49
C TYR A 29 -5.04 2.82 -23.54
N ASP A 30 -5.41 2.83 -24.83
CA ASP A 30 -4.48 2.47 -25.91
C ASP A 30 -3.32 3.47 -26.02
N ALA A 31 -3.59 4.78 -25.90
CA ALA A 31 -2.53 5.78 -25.87
C ALA A 31 -1.58 5.58 -24.68
N PHE A 32 -2.14 5.28 -23.50
CA PHE A 32 -1.31 4.98 -22.32
C PHE A 32 -0.52 3.67 -22.49
N LYS A 33 -1.13 2.65 -23.10
CA LYS A 33 -0.50 1.37 -23.40
C LYS A 33 0.67 1.53 -24.37
N GLU A 34 0.56 2.36 -25.41
CA GLU A 34 1.66 2.61 -26.34
C GLU A 34 2.90 3.17 -25.65
N VAL A 35 2.71 4.05 -24.67
CA VAL A 35 3.81 4.61 -23.88
C VAL A 35 4.43 3.56 -22.97
N LEU A 36 3.61 2.72 -22.34
CA LEU A 36 4.09 1.57 -21.54
C LEU A 36 4.82 0.52 -22.39
N GLU A 37 4.42 0.36 -23.65
CA GLU A 37 5.09 -0.51 -24.62
C GLU A 37 6.30 0.17 -25.29
N ASN A 38 6.71 1.35 -24.80
CA ASN A 38 7.83 2.13 -25.32
C ASN A 38 7.78 2.31 -26.85
N SER A 39 6.60 2.61 -27.40
CA SER A 39 6.42 2.87 -28.84
C SER A 39 7.28 4.04 -29.34
N ALA A 40 7.58 5.00 -28.46
CA ALA A 40 8.50 6.11 -28.72
C ALA A 40 9.99 5.70 -28.75
N GLN A 41 10.31 4.43 -28.50
CA GLN A 41 11.66 3.86 -28.57
C GLN A 41 12.69 4.60 -27.70
N THR A 42 12.29 4.97 -26.49
CA THR A 42 13.21 5.52 -25.48
C THR A 42 14.37 4.54 -25.26
N PRO A 43 15.63 4.98 -25.37
CA PRO A 43 16.79 4.10 -25.21
C PRO A 43 16.81 3.48 -23.82
N ASN A 44 17.20 2.19 -23.74
CA ASN A 44 17.36 1.48 -22.48
C ASN A 44 16.13 1.60 -21.56
N ALA A 45 14.92 1.47 -22.12
CA ALA A 45 13.66 1.58 -21.39
C ALA A 45 12.74 0.40 -21.74
N ALA A 46 12.35 -0.38 -20.73
CA ALA A 46 11.44 -1.51 -20.89
C ALA A 46 10.87 -1.99 -19.55
N LEU A 47 9.70 -2.62 -19.59
CA LEU A 47 9.17 -3.40 -18.48
C LEU A 47 9.44 -4.89 -18.73
N PRO A 48 9.77 -5.67 -17.68
CA PRO A 48 9.79 -7.13 -17.77
C PRO A 48 8.40 -7.67 -18.11
N ASP A 49 8.36 -8.73 -18.92
CA ASP A 49 7.10 -9.37 -19.30
C ASP A 49 6.58 -10.31 -18.20
N GLY A 50 5.25 -10.34 -18.06
CA GLY A 50 4.56 -11.26 -17.17
C GLY A 50 4.63 -10.90 -15.70
N VAL A 51 4.08 -11.76 -14.86
CA VAL A 51 4.00 -11.57 -13.41
C VAL A 51 4.66 -12.76 -12.72
N ARG A 52 5.71 -12.50 -11.93
CA ARG A 52 6.40 -13.51 -11.13
C ARG A 52 6.37 -13.12 -9.66
N TRP A 53 5.69 -13.93 -8.85
CA TRP A 53 5.64 -13.75 -7.41
C TRP A 53 6.70 -14.62 -6.72
N VAL A 54 7.50 -14.02 -5.84
CA VAL A 54 8.46 -14.74 -4.98
C VAL A 54 8.08 -14.53 -3.51
N GLY A 55 8.46 -13.41 -2.90
CA GLY A 55 8.10 -13.11 -1.49
C GLY A 55 6.59 -12.96 -1.24
N CYS A 56 5.83 -12.60 -2.28
CA CYS A 56 4.38 -12.47 -2.25
C CYS A 56 3.64 -13.67 -2.85
N GLN A 57 4.32 -14.77 -3.16
CA GLN A 57 3.66 -15.99 -3.64
C GLN A 57 2.75 -16.56 -2.53
N GLY A 58 1.47 -16.78 -2.86
CA GLY A 58 0.51 -17.46 -2.01
C GLY A 58 0.64 -18.97 -2.09
N SER A 59 0.15 -19.68 -1.07
CA SER A 59 0.02 -21.14 -1.09
C SER A 59 -0.98 -21.61 -2.16
N GLN A 60 -1.94 -20.75 -2.52
CA GLN A 60 -2.91 -20.97 -3.59
C GLN A 60 -3.04 -19.74 -4.51
N PRO A 61 -3.59 -19.89 -5.73
CA PRO A 61 -3.63 -18.81 -6.70
C PRO A 61 -4.39 -17.54 -6.30
N HIS A 62 -5.37 -17.65 -5.40
CA HIS A 62 -6.18 -16.53 -4.94
C HIS A 62 -5.59 -15.79 -3.72
N PHE A 63 -4.50 -16.29 -3.12
CA PHE A 63 -3.90 -15.71 -1.94
C PHE A 63 -2.71 -14.78 -2.26
N ARG A 64 -2.49 -13.79 -1.38
CA ARG A 64 -1.31 -12.90 -1.31
C ARG A 64 -1.08 -12.06 -2.58
N ARG A 65 -0.16 -12.44 -3.48
CA ARG A 65 0.09 -11.89 -4.82
C ARG A 65 -0.01 -10.36 -4.90
N TYR A 66 -0.84 -9.84 -5.82
CA TYR A 66 -0.94 -8.42 -6.13
C TYR A 66 -1.20 -7.54 -4.89
N PRO A 67 -2.17 -7.83 -4.00
CA PRO A 67 -2.31 -7.10 -2.74
C PRO A 67 -1.03 -7.06 -1.89
N CYS A 68 -0.31 -8.18 -1.75
CA CYS A 68 0.98 -8.21 -1.03
C CYS A 68 2.05 -7.35 -1.72
N GLY A 69 2.11 -7.39 -3.05
CA GLY A 69 3.02 -6.57 -3.85
C GLY A 69 2.76 -5.08 -3.70
N VAL A 70 1.49 -4.66 -3.71
CA VAL A 70 1.10 -3.26 -3.53
C VAL A 70 1.46 -2.75 -2.14
N TRP A 71 1.19 -3.52 -1.08
CA TRP A 71 1.65 -3.16 0.27
C TRP A 71 3.16 -3.00 0.33
N THR A 72 3.90 -3.97 -0.22
CA THR A 72 5.38 -3.93 -0.25
C THR A 72 5.87 -2.70 -1.00
N LEU A 73 5.29 -2.40 -2.17
CA LEU A 73 5.63 -1.23 -2.97
C LEU A 73 5.47 0.06 -2.17
N PHE A 74 4.32 0.28 -1.53
CA PHE A 74 4.11 1.53 -0.80
C PHE A 74 4.99 1.66 0.46
N HIS A 75 5.27 0.56 1.17
CA HIS A 75 6.28 0.57 2.24
C HIS A 75 7.65 1.00 1.71
N VAL A 76 8.10 0.40 0.60
CA VAL A 76 9.35 0.79 -0.07
C VAL A 76 9.32 2.26 -0.50
N LEU A 77 8.24 2.76 -1.08
CA LEU A 77 8.14 4.16 -1.50
C LEU A 77 8.23 5.13 -0.32
N THR A 78 7.59 4.83 0.82
CA THR A 78 7.69 5.66 2.03
C THR A 78 9.11 5.69 2.58
N VAL A 79 9.79 4.54 2.63
CA VAL A 79 11.18 4.44 3.09
C VAL A 79 12.13 5.14 2.12
N GLN A 80 11.94 4.97 0.82
CA GLN A 80 12.75 5.63 -0.19
C GLN A 80 12.59 7.16 -0.15
N ALA A 81 11.37 7.67 0.01
CA ALA A 81 11.14 9.11 0.18
C ALA A 81 11.87 9.65 1.42
N ASN A 82 11.84 8.92 2.54
CA ASN A 82 12.60 9.27 3.73
C ASN A 82 14.11 9.25 3.51
N SER A 83 14.64 8.22 2.84
CA SER A 83 16.08 8.07 2.60
C SER A 83 16.64 9.06 1.58
N THR A 84 15.85 9.50 0.60
CA THR A 84 16.29 10.49 -0.41
C THR A 84 16.00 11.94 -0.01
N GLY A 85 15.44 12.17 1.19
CA GLY A 85 15.11 13.51 1.67
C GLY A 85 13.95 14.17 0.91
N GLY A 86 12.86 13.43 0.67
CA GLY A 86 11.63 13.97 0.08
C GLY A 86 11.10 15.18 0.85
N SER A 87 10.53 16.16 0.16
CA SER A 87 10.12 17.44 0.77
C SER A 87 8.75 17.38 1.45
N ASP A 88 7.82 16.59 0.91
CA ASP A 88 6.45 16.47 1.42
C ASP A 88 6.21 15.09 2.08
N PRO A 89 6.01 15.04 3.41
CA PRO A 89 5.64 13.81 4.13
C PRO A 89 4.40 13.10 3.59
N LEU A 90 3.47 13.83 2.98
CA LEU A 90 2.19 13.30 2.52
C LEU A 90 2.23 12.84 1.06
N GLU A 91 3.26 13.15 0.28
CA GLU A 91 3.32 12.89 -1.17
C GLU A 91 3.02 11.42 -1.48
N VAL A 92 3.76 10.50 -0.85
CA VAL A 92 3.63 9.05 -1.10
C VAL A 92 2.29 8.51 -0.60
N LEU A 93 1.85 8.92 0.61
CA LEU A 93 0.62 8.40 1.21
C LEU A 93 -0.64 8.95 0.52
N SER A 94 -0.60 10.18 0.04
CA SER A 94 -1.68 10.79 -0.74
C SER A 94 -1.76 10.15 -2.12
N ALA A 95 -0.62 9.90 -2.78
CA ALA A 95 -0.57 9.13 -4.01
C ALA A 95 -1.12 7.70 -3.80
N MET A 96 -0.77 7.05 -2.69
CA MET A 96 -1.31 5.74 -2.31
C MET A 96 -2.84 5.79 -2.14
N ARG A 97 -3.35 6.75 -1.35
CA ARG A 97 -4.79 6.93 -1.12
C ARG A 97 -5.55 7.10 -2.43
N SER A 98 -5.06 7.97 -3.32
CA SER A 98 -5.65 8.21 -4.64
C SER A 98 -5.55 6.97 -5.54
N TYR A 99 -4.43 6.25 -5.53
CA TYR A 99 -4.31 5.00 -6.29
C TYR A 99 -5.29 3.94 -5.80
N VAL A 100 -5.38 3.74 -4.48
CA VAL A 100 -6.25 2.74 -3.86
C VAL A 100 -7.72 3.06 -4.13
N ARG A 101 -8.11 4.33 -4.03
CA ARG A 101 -9.47 4.78 -4.32
C ARG A 101 -9.88 4.53 -5.77
N ASN A 102 -9.00 4.85 -6.73
CA ASN A 102 -9.38 4.87 -8.15
C ASN A 102 -9.10 3.55 -8.87
N PHE A 103 -7.95 2.92 -8.62
CA PHE A 103 -7.44 1.81 -9.45
C PHE A 103 -7.40 0.45 -8.76
N PHE A 104 -7.47 0.38 -7.43
CA PHE A 104 -7.34 -0.90 -6.73
C PHE A 104 -8.63 -1.73 -6.85
N GLY A 105 -8.48 -2.98 -7.33
CA GLY A 105 -9.63 -3.80 -7.75
C GLY A 105 -10.61 -4.17 -6.62
N CYS A 106 -10.11 -4.44 -5.40
CA CYS A 106 -10.96 -4.79 -4.27
C CYS A 106 -11.59 -3.53 -3.64
N ARG A 107 -12.86 -3.24 -3.95
CA ARG A 107 -13.55 -2.04 -3.47
C ARG A 107 -13.76 -2.03 -1.95
N GLN A 108 -14.13 -3.16 -1.36
CA GLN A 108 -14.20 -3.28 0.11
C GLN A 108 -12.84 -3.02 0.78
N CYS A 109 -11.74 -3.45 0.16
CA CYS A 109 -10.40 -3.18 0.68
C CYS A 109 -10.07 -1.68 0.59
N ALA A 110 -10.46 -1.04 -0.52
CA ALA A 110 -10.25 0.39 -0.73
C ALA A 110 -11.05 1.25 0.26
N GLU A 111 -12.32 0.93 0.51
CA GLU A 111 -13.15 1.61 1.52
C GLU A 111 -12.55 1.52 2.92
N HIS A 112 -12.09 0.33 3.32
CA HIS A 112 -11.40 0.17 4.59
C HIS A 112 -10.11 1.00 4.69
N PHE A 113 -9.36 1.12 3.61
CA PHE A 113 -8.15 1.95 3.57
C PHE A 113 -8.50 3.44 3.63
N GLU A 114 -9.52 3.87 2.89
CA GLU A 114 -10.01 5.24 2.89
C GLU A 114 -10.48 5.68 4.28
N ASN A 115 -11.20 4.82 5.00
CA ASN A 115 -11.62 5.10 6.38
C ASN A 115 -10.40 5.33 7.29
N MET A 116 -9.39 4.46 7.21
CA MET A 116 -8.15 4.64 7.97
C MET A 116 -7.39 5.92 7.58
N ALA A 117 -7.45 6.31 6.30
CA ALA A 117 -6.84 7.55 5.82
C ALA A 117 -7.57 8.79 6.33
N MET A 118 -8.91 8.80 6.29
CA MET A 118 -9.73 9.91 6.82
C MET A 118 -9.56 10.09 8.33
N GLU A 119 -9.33 9.00 9.06
CA GLU A 119 -9.15 9.06 10.51
C GLU A 119 -7.92 9.88 10.94
N SER A 120 -6.80 9.77 10.23
CA SER A 120 -5.50 10.16 10.83
C SER A 120 -4.37 10.46 9.82
N LEU A 121 -4.63 10.42 8.50
CA LEU A 121 -3.57 10.71 7.52
C LEU A 121 -3.08 12.16 7.60
N ASN A 122 -3.98 13.09 7.94
CA ASN A 122 -3.70 14.51 8.14
C ASN A 122 -2.77 14.82 9.33
N GLU A 123 -2.57 13.87 10.24
CA GLU A 123 -1.66 14.01 11.40
C GLU A 123 -0.20 13.70 11.02
N VAL A 124 0.05 13.16 9.83
CA VAL A 124 1.41 12.84 9.36
C VAL A 124 2.15 14.11 8.99
N ASN A 125 3.22 14.41 9.73
CA ASN A 125 3.98 15.66 9.66
C ASN A 125 5.48 15.49 9.36
N SER A 126 5.97 14.26 9.15
CA SER A 126 7.37 13.98 8.83
C SER A 126 7.49 12.71 7.97
N LEU A 127 8.57 12.57 7.20
CA LEU A 127 8.83 11.37 6.40
C LEU A 127 8.90 10.11 7.29
N SER A 128 9.52 10.21 8.46
CA SER A 128 9.58 9.13 9.46
C SER A 128 8.20 8.75 9.99
N SER A 129 7.34 9.74 10.28
CA SER A 129 5.96 9.46 10.72
C SER A 129 5.10 8.90 9.60
N ALA A 130 5.37 9.21 8.32
CA ALA A 130 4.71 8.59 7.18
C ALA A 130 5.01 7.08 7.08
N VAL A 131 6.28 6.69 7.25
CA VAL A 131 6.71 5.28 7.30
C VAL A 131 5.99 4.54 8.44
N LEU A 132 5.98 5.12 9.65
CA LEU A 132 5.34 4.53 10.82
C LEU A 132 3.81 4.48 10.67
N TRP A 133 3.19 5.51 10.09
CA TRP A 133 1.76 5.55 9.84
C TRP A 133 1.34 4.36 8.98
N LEU A 134 1.98 4.17 7.83
CA LEU A 134 1.64 3.08 6.92
C LEU A 134 1.84 1.71 7.56
N TRP A 135 2.92 1.54 8.31
CA TRP A 135 3.19 0.32 9.09
C TRP A 135 2.07 0.04 10.10
N SER A 136 1.66 1.05 10.89
CA SER A 136 0.60 0.89 11.88
C SER A 136 -0.75 0.52 11.25
N ARG A 137 -1.10 1.16 10.13
CA ARG A 137 -2.37 0.90 9.41
C ARG A 137 -2.37 -0.47 8.75
N HIS A 138 -1.24 -0.91 8.22
CA HIS A 138 -1.10 -2.27 7.71
C HIS A 138 -1.27 -3.31 8.84
N ASN A 139 -0.76 -3.05 10.03
CA ASN A 139 -0.97 -3.92 11.19
C ASN A 139 -2.41 -3.93 11.70
N ARG A 140 -3.15 -2.82 11.62
CA ARG A 140 -4.60 -2.80 11.87
C ARG A 140 -5.37 -3.66 10.86
N VAL A 141 -4.95 -3.65 9.59
CA VAL A 141 -5.49 -4.55 8.57
C VAL A 141 -5.15 -6.01 8.88
N ASN A 142 -3.92 -6.31 9.31
CA ASN A 142 -3.53 -7.66 9.70
C ASN A 142 -4.40 -8.18 10.85
N ASN A 143 -4.66 -7.35 11.87
CA ASN A 143 -5.55 -7.71 12.97
C ASN A 143 -6.95 -8.08 12.47
N ARG A 144 -7.56 -7.22 11.65
CA ARG A 144 -8.91 -7.46 11.11
C ARG A 144 -9.00 -8.72 10.25
N LEU A 145 -7.95 -9.04 9.50
CA LEU A 145 -7.92 -10.17 8.57
C LEU A 145 -7.44 -11.49 9.20
N ALA A 146 -6.99 -11.47 10.45
CA ALA A 146 -6.56 -12.68 11.14
C ALA A 146 -7.73 -13.65 11.32
N GLY A 147 -7.56 -14.90 10.90
CA GLY A 147 -8.60 -15.94 10.90
C GLY A 147 -9.68 -15.77 9.84
N ALA A 148 -9.57 -14.79 8.94
CA ALA A 148 -10.54 -14.59 7.87
C ALA A 148 -10.39 -15.65 6.76
N LEU A 149 -11.46 -15.90 5.99
CA LEU A 149 -11.42 -16.84 4.85
C LEU A 149 -10.41 -16.45 3.76
N SER A 150 -10.02 -15.17 3.70
CA SER A 150 -9.01 -14.65 2.77
C SER A 150 -7.58 -14.71 3.32
N GLU A 151 -7.40 -15.19 4.55
CA GLU A 151 -6.09 -15.46 5.14
C GLU A 151 -5.48 -16.72 4.51
N ASP A 152 -4.22 -16.60 4.08
CA ASP A 152 -3.47 -17.74 3.58
C ASP A 152 -3.00 -18.59 4.78
N PRO A 153 -3.37 -19.88 4.89
CA PRO A 153 -3.01 -20.70 6.03
C PRO A 153 -1.50 -20.87 6.24
N GLN A 154 -0.69 -20.74 5.18
CA GLN A 154 0.77 -20.80 5.29
C GLN A 154 1.41 -19.46 5.66
N PHE A 155 0.64 -18.37 5.59
CA PHE A 155 1.10 -17.02 5.89
C PHE A 155 0.07 -16.29 6.78
N PRO A 156 -0.12 -16.78 8.03
CA PRO A 156 -1.08 -16.19 8.94
C PRO A 156 -0.76 -14.73 9.21
N LYS A 157 -1.80 -13.92 9.39
CA LYS A 157 -1.70 -12.51 9.74
C LYS A 157 -1.14 -12.41 11.15
N ILE A 158 -0.13 -11.56 11.24
CA ILE A 158 0.53 -11.25 12.50
C ILE A 158 0.63 -9.75 12.65
N GLN A 159 0.84 -9.35 13.89
CA GLN A 159 1.37 -8.03 14.20
C GLN A 159 2.85 -8.05 13.83
N TRP A 160 3.18 -7.33 12.77
CA TRP A 160 4.46 -7.40 12.08
C TRP A 160 5.33 -6.18 12.47
N PRO A 161 6.64 -6.33 12.68
CA PRO A 161 7.41 -7.58 12.59
C PRO A 161 7.14 -8.55 13.75
N SER A 162 7.47 -9.82 13.55
CA SER A 162 7.47 -10.78 14.66
C SER A 162 8.68 -10.54 15.59
N PRO A 163 8.64 -11.01 16.84
CA PRO A 163 9.77 -10.93 17.75
C PRO A 163 11.03 -11.63 17.25
N GLU A 164 10.87 -12.62 16.36
CA GLU A 164 11.98 -13.33 15.72
C GLU A 164 12.66 -12.47 14.63
N MET A 165 11.89 -11.60 13.95
CA MET A 165 12.42 -10.66 12.97
C MET A 165 13.05 -9.43 13.63
N CYS A 166 12.45 -8.90 14.70
CA CYS A 166 12.98 -7.74 15.42
C CYS A 166 12.63 -7.79 16.91
N SER A 167 13.44 -8.47 17.73
CA SER A 167 13.17 -8.54 19.18
C SER A 167 13.17 -7.16 19.86
N ALA A 168 14.03 -6.24 19.40
CA ALA A 168 14.13 -4.88 19.94
C ALA A 168 12.88 -4.01 19.66
N CYS A 169 12.07 -4.39 18.67
CA CYS A 169 10.82 -3.70 18.33
C CYS A 169 9.72 -3.96 19.36
N HIS A 170 9.86 -4.97 20.23
CA HIS A 170 8.83 -5.35 21.21
C HIS A 170 9.28 -5.03 22.64
N MET A 171 8.40 -4.38 23.38
CA MET A 171 8.51 -4.17 24.82
C MET A 171 7.34 -4.82 25.53
N VAL A 172 7.52 -5.05 26.82
CA VAL A 172 6.46 -5.53 27.70
C VAL A 172 6.33 -4.54 28.85
N LYS A 173 5.13 -3.98 29.03
CA LYS A 173 4.78 -3.09 30.16
C LYS A 173 4.80 -3.89 31.48
N GLU A 174 4.80 -3.20 32.61
CA GLU A 174 4.81 -3.81 33.94
C GLU A 174 3.59 -4.70 34.20
N ASN A 175 2.42 -4.33 33.67
CA ASN A 175 1.19 -5.15 33.69
C ASN A 175 1.25 -6.38 32.76
N GLY A 176 2.37 -6.57 32.05
CA GLY A 176 2.62 -7.67 31.14
C GLY A 176 2.02 -7.50 29.74
N GLU A 177 1.45 -6.34 29.41
CA GLU A 177 0.96 -6.04 28.06
C GLU A 177 2.11 -5.77 27.09
N HIS A 178 1.95 -6.20 25.84
CA HIS A 178 2.87 -5.82 24.78
C HIS A 178 2.80 -4.31 24.47
N ARG A 179 3.93 -3.73 24.09
CA ARG A 179 4.04 -2.39 23.52
C ARG A 179 5.08 -2.36 22.41
N TRP A 180 4.82 -1.63 21.34
CA TRP A 180 5.82 -1.39 20.29
C TRP A 180 6.88 -0.37 20.74
N ASN A 181 8.15 -0.68 20.49
CA ASN A 181 9.25 0.28 20.60
C ASN A 181 9.44 1.02 19.26
N ARG A 182 8.79 2.18 19.10
CA ARG A 182 8.83 2.94 17.84
C ARG A 182 10.24 3.37 17.43
N GLU A 183 11.13 3.62 18.40
CA GLU A 183 12.53 3.97 18.15
C GLU A 183 13.32 2.83 17.51
N GLN A 184 12.90 1.58 17.71
CA GLN A 184 13.51 0.39 17.12
C GLN A 184 12.76 -0.10 15.88
N VAL A 185 11.44 0.13 15.82
CA VAL A 185 10.62 -0.17 14.64
C VAL A 185 11.07 0.65 13.45
N LEU A 186 11.27 1.97 13.59
CA LEU A 186 11.63 2.81 12.46
C LEU A 186 12.95 2.37 11.78
N PRO A 187 14.08 2.20 12.50
CA PRO A 187 15.31 1.66 11.91
C PRO A 187 15.14 0.29 11.26
N PHE A 188 14.34 -0.59 11.86
CA PHE A 188 14.01 -1.88 11.27
C PHE A 188 13.28 -1.72 9.92
N LEU A 189 12.28 -0.84 9.83
CA LEU A 189 11.55 -0.56 8.58
C LEU A 189 12.47 0.03 7.51
N LEU A 190 13.29 1.02 7.90
CA LEU A 190 14.25 1.66 7.00
C LEU A 190 15.26 0.65 6.46
N SER A 191 15.71 -0.29 7.29
CA SER A 191 16.59 -1.38 6.86
C SER A 191 15.86 -2.38 5.96
N HIS A 192 14.70 -2.89 6.39
CA HIS A 192 13.97 -3.96 5.70
C HIS A 192 13.50 -3.55 4.30
N PHE A 193 13.03 -2.32 4.14
CA PHE A 193 12.54 -1.78 2.86
C PHE A 193 13.55 -0.91 2.12
N SER A 194 14.83 -0.94 2.53
CA SER A 194 15.91 -0.26 1.81
C SER A 194 16.11 -0.83 0.41
N SER A 195 16.57 0.01 -0.52
CA SER A 195 16.96 -0.43 -1.88
C SER A 195 18.01 -1.54 -1.86
N SER A 196 18.94 -1.53 -0.89
CA SER A 196 19.99 -2.54 -0.74
C SER A 196 19.49 -3.90 -0.25
N SER A 197 18.26 -3.98 0.27
CA SER A 197 17.64 -5.24 0.71
C SER A 197 16.88 -5.97 -0.40
N ILE A 198 16.84 -5.41 -1.61
CA ILE A 198 16.13 -6.00 -2.76
C ILE A 198 17.00 -7.11 -3.38
N LEU A 199 16.47 -8.34 -3.39
CA LEU A 199 17.10 -9.48 -4.05
C LEU A 199 16.77 -9.48 -5.55
N THR A 200 17.81 -9.54 -6.39
CA THR A 200 17.67 -9.53 -7.85
C THR A 200 17.78 -10.93 -8.48
N ASP A 201 18.03 -11.96 -7.68
CA ASP A 201 18.31 -13.35 -8.13
C ASP A 201 17.22 -13.96 -9.01
N TYR A 202 15.98 -13.48 -8.89
CA TYR A 202 14.81 -13.99 -9.61
C TYR A 202 14.39 -13.12 -10.80
N LEU A 203 15.19 -12.10 -11.13
CA LEU A 203 14.91 -11.17 -12.23
C LEU A 203 15.66 -11.57 -13.49
N GLU A 204 15.01 -11.42 -14.64
CA GLU A 204 15.68 -11.50 -15.95
C GLU A 204 16.71 -10.38 -16.06
N THR A 205 17.84 -10.62 -16.73
CA THR A 205 18.87 -9.59 -16.92
C THR A 205 18.32 -8.41 -17.72
N GLU A 206 18.92 -7.22 -17.56
CA GLU A 206 18.50 -6.04 -18.33
C GLU A 206 18.62 -6.26 -19.85
N SER A 207 19.65 -7.00 -20.29
CA SER A 207 19.81 -7.40 -21.69
C SER A 207 18.66 -8.26 -22.19
N GLN A 208 18.24 -9.28 -21.42
CA GLN A 208 17.12 -10.15 -21.76
C GLN A 208 15.81 -9.37 -21.88
N VAL A 209 15.55 -8.43 -20.96
CA VAL A 209 14.35 -7.59 -21.00
C VAL A 209 14.35 -6.71 -22.26
N LEU A 210 15.47 -6.07 -22.57
CA LEU A 210 15.60 -5.23 -23.77
C LEU A 210 15.51 -6.05 -25.07
N ASP A 211 16.04 -7.27 -25.10
CA ASP A 211 15.93 -8.17 -26.25
C ASP A 211 14.47 -8.55 -26.53
N LYS A 212 13.71 -8.89 -25.48
CA LYS A 212 12.27 -9.19 -25.62
C LYS A 212 11.50 -7.97 -26.12
N GLN A 213 11.80 -6.80 -25.56
CA GLN A 213 11.19 -5.55 -25.98
C GLN A 213 11.42 -5.27 -27.48
N ARG A 214 12.67 -5.41 -27.96
CA ARG A 214 13.00 -5.26 -29.39
C ARG A 214 12.25 -6.26 -30.27
N LYS A 215 12.17 -7.53 -29.85
CA LYS A 215 11.42 -8.57 -30.58
C LYS A 215 9.93 -8.25 -30.65
N LYS A 216 9.34 -7.77 -29.56
CA LYS A 216 7.93 -7.34 -29.51
C LYS A 216 7.69 -6.19 -30.48
N GLN A 217 8.53 -5.17 -30.46
CA GLN A 217 8.45 -4.03 -31.38
C GLN A 217 8.59 -4.45 -32.85
N ALA A 218 9.56 -5.31 -33.17
CA ALA A 218 9.72 -5.84 -34.53
C ALA A 218 8.48 -6.62 -35.01
N SER A 219 7.89 -7.44 -34.13
CA SER A 219 6.67 -8.18 -34.45
C SER A 219 5.46 -7.27 -34.69
N GLN A 220 5.33 -6.18 -33.91
CA GLN A 220 4.27 -5.19 -34.09
C GLN A 220 4.45 -4.41 -35.39
N GLN A 221 5.68 -4.00 -35.72
CA GLN A 221 5.97 -3.31 -36.99
C GLN A 221 5.66 -4.19 -38.20
N LEU A 222 6.01 -5.48 -38.15
CA LEU A 222 5.66 -6.45 -39.18
C LEU A 222 4.15 -6.63 -39.31
N ALA A 223 3.42 -6.72 -38.19
CA ALA A 223 1.96 -6.83 -38.20
C ALA A 223 1.29 -5.59 -38.83
N VAL A 224 1.75 -4.38 -38.48
CA VAL A 224 1.25 -3.13 -39.07
C VAL A 224 1.59 -3.05 -40.56
N ALA A 225 2.81 -3.43 -40.94
CA ALA A 225 3.22 -3.47 -42.34
C ALA A 225 2.39 -4.47 -43.17
N ALA A 226 2.01 -5.62 -42.59
CA ALA A 226 1.16 -6.61 -43.23
C ALA A 226 -0.31 -6.17 -43.36
N GLN A 227 -0.79 -5.26 -42.50
CA GLN A 227 -2.15 -4.72 -42.56
C GLN A 227 -2.31 -3.59 -43.59
N ARG A 228 -1.24 -2.84 -43.88
CA ARG A 228 -1.27 -1.72 -44.85
C ARG A 228 -1.78 -2.09 -46.26
N PRO A 229 -1.42 -3.24 -46.87
CA PRO A 229 -1.98 -3.66 -48.16
C PRO A 229 -3.46 -4.06 -48.08
N VAL A 230 -3.90 -4.60 -46.95
CA VAL A 230 -5.28 -5.04 -46.72
C VAL A 230 -6.20 -3.83 -46.55
N GLU A 231 -5.78 -2.82 -45.79
CA GLU A 231 -6.51 -1.56 -45.67
C GLU A 231 -6.57 -0.79 -46.99
N ARG A 232 -5.48 -0.79 -47.77
CA ARG A 232 -5.44 -0.14 -49.09
C ARG A 232 -6.43 -0.80 -50.05
N ARG A 233 -6.48 -2.14 -50.09
CA ARG A 233 -7.47 -2.90 -50.87
C ARG A 233 -8.91 -2.70 -50.38
N ALA A 234 -9.11 -2.60 -49.06
CA ALA A 234 -10.44 -2.32 -48.50
C ALA A 234 -10.93 -0.91 -48.88
N ARG A 235 -10.04 0.10 -48.89
CA ARG A 235 -10.37 1.46 -49.36
C ARG A 235 -10.65 1.52 -50.85
N GLU A 236 -9.86 0.84 -51.67
CA GLU A 236 -10.07 0.73 -53.12
C GLU A 236 -11.39 0.01 -53.47
N ALA A 237 -11.78 -1.00 -52.68
CA ALA A 237 -13.07 -1.69 -52.85
C ALA A 237 -14.27 -0.79 -52.47
N VAL A 238 -14.13 0.06 -51.45
CA VAL A 238 -15.18 1.02 -51.07
C VAL A 238 -15.31 2.15 -52.12
N ASP A 239 -14.20 2.63 -52.67
CA ASP A 239 -14.20 3.68 -53.71
C ASP A 239 -14.79 3.19 -55.04
N SER A 240 -14.59 1.90 -55.35
CA SER A 240 -15.16 1.24 -56.54
C SER A 240 -16.68 0.98 -56.47
N THR A 241 -17.33 1.28 -55.33
CA THR A 241 -18.79 1.07 -55.15
C THR A 241 -19.60 2.38 -55.24
N SER A 242 -18.96 3.49 -55.62
CA SER A 242 -19.63 4.77 -55.90
C SER A 242 -20.38 4.72 -57.24
N PRO A 243 -21.69 5.00 -57.32
CA PRO A 243 -22.37 5.09 -58.62
C PRO A 243 -21.87 6.31 -59.41
N PRO A 244 -21.85 6.27 -60.76
CA PRO A 244 -21.36 7.38 -61.56
C PRO A 244 -22.29 8.60 -61.42
N PRO A 245 -21.75 9.83 -61.41
CA PRO A 245 -22.56 11.04 -61.51
C PRO A 245 -23.21 11.11 -62.90
N SER A 246 -24.51 11.38 -62.94
CA SER A 246 -25.31 11.60 -64.14
C SER A 246 -24.78 12.78 -64.98
N PRO A 247 -24.93 12.76 -66.31
CA PRO A 247 -24.38 13.80 -67.19
C PRO A 247 -25.10 15.15 -67.03
N PRO A 248 -24.43 16.27 -67.34
CA PRO A 248 -25.03 17.60 -67.26
C PRO A 248 -26.00 17.82 -68.44
N PRO A 249 -27.13 18.54 -68.24
CA PRO A 249 -27.89 19.07 -69.37
C PRO A 249 -27.31 20.42 -69.81
N THR A 250 -26.99 20.52 -71.10
CA THR A 250 -26.87 21.77 -71.87
C THR A 250 -27.96 21.72 -72.93
N ALA A 251 -28.64 22.76 -73.38
CA ALA A 251 -28.83 24.16 -73.01
C ALA A 251 -30.08 24.60 -73.80
N GLN A 252 -30.86 25.59 -73.34
CA GLN A 252 -31.61 26.46 -74.24
C GLN A 252 -31.95 27.79 -73.56
N GLU A 253 -31.61 28.84 -74.29
CA GLU A 253 -31.70 30.27 -74.02
C GLU A 253 -33.15 30.75 -74.03
N GLU A 254 -33.46 31.83 -73.29
CA GLU A 254 -34.27 32.96 -73.76
C GLU A 254 -34.28 34.11 -72.72
N GLU A 255 -33.61 35.20 -73.13
CA GLU A 255 -34.03 36.62 -73.06
C GLU A 255 -34.02 37.34 -71.67
N ASP A 256 -33.11 38.30 -71.47
CA ASP A 256 -33.22 39.76 -71.71
C ASP A 256 -34.11 40.43 -70.61
N GLU A 257 -33.81 41.55 -69.96
CA GLU A 257 -32.90 42.68 -70.16
C GLU A 257 -32.78 43.45 -68.81
N GLU A 258 -31.93 44.48 -68.81
CA GLU A 258 -31.39 45.27 -67.70
C GLU A 258 -32.33 46.28 -67.02
N GLU A 259 -31.89 46.82 -65.86
CA GLU A 259 -31.85 48.25 -65.47
C GLU A 259 -31.68 48.33 -63.91
N ASP A 260 -30.97 49.25 -63.26
CA ASP A 260 -29.94 50.25 -63.60
C ASP A 260 -29.49 50.91 -62.26
N GLU A 261 -28.29 51.50 -62.27
CA GLU A 261 -27.65 52.51 -61.40
C GLU A 261 -27.33 52.27 -59.90
N GLY A 262 -26.03 52.47 -59.59
CA GLY A 262 -25.47 52.74 -58.25
C GLY A 262 -25.58 54.24 -57.86
N PRO A 263 -24.62 54.89 -57.14
CA PRO A 263 -23.34 54.39 -56.62
C PRO A 263 -22.92 54.95 -55.20
N GLN A 264 -21.76 54.50 -54.70
CA GLN A 264 -20.74 55.25 -53.88
C GLN A 264 -21.11 55.74 -52.45
N ASP A 265 -20.26 55.87 -51.43
CA ASP A 265 -18.79 55.90 -51.28
C ASP A 265 -18.39 55.80 -49.77
N GLU A 266 -17.14 55.36 -49.51
CA GLU A 266 -16.10 55.88 -48.57
C GLU A 266 -16.47 56.26 -47.10
N ALA A 267 -15.65 56.15 -46.04
CA ALA A 267 -14.33 55.62 -45.71
C ALA A 267 -14.16 55.78 -44.16
N ALA A 268 -13.10 55.18 -43.59
CA ALA A 268 -12.65 55.16 -42.17
C ALA A 268 -12.13 56.56 -41.65
N PRO A 269 -11.41 56.75 -40.51
CA PRO A 269 -10.84 55.82 -39.51
C PRO A 269 -10.73 56.31 -38.02
N ASP A 270 -10.05 55.48 -37.20
CA ASP A 270 -9.12 55.72 -36.05
C ASP A 270 -9.53 56.15 -34.61
N GLU A 271 -8.94 55.39 -33.65
CA GLU A 271 -8.30 55.68 -32.33
C GLU A 271 -8.97 56.67 -31.34
N GLU A 272 -8.85 56.64 -29.99
CA GLU A 272 -7.93 56.09 -29.00
C GLU A 272 -8.59 56.23 -27.58
N ASP A 273 -8.07 55.48 -26.59
CA ASP A 273 -7.90 55.81 -25.16
C ASP A 273 -9.07 55.95 -24.14
N GLY A 274 -8.81 55.40 -22.93
CA GLY A 274 -9.05 56.11 -21.67
C GLY A 274 -10.23 55.70 -20.76
N GLY A 275 -9.92 55.10 -19.60
CA GLY A 275 -10.48 55.60 -18.32
C GLY A 275 -11.53 54.78 -17.55
N GLU A 276 -11.03 54.14 -16.49
CA GLU A 276 -11.59 53.83 -15.15
C GLU A 276 -13.02 54.24 -14.70
N ALA A 277 -13.50 53.37 -13.79
CA ALA A 277 -14.24 53.63 -12.53
C ALA A 277 -15.78 53.41 -12.47
N LYS A 278 -16.16 52.59 -11.46
CA LYS A 278 -17.52 52.41 -10.89
C LYS A 278 -18.15 53.75 -10.49
N PRO A 279 -19.48 53.84 -10.38
CA PRO A 279 -20.10 53.68 -9.05
C PRO A 279 -21.52 53.05 -9.02
N GLU A 280 -21.84 52.40 -7.91
CA GLU A 280 -23.19 52.28 -7.32
C GLU A 280 -23.31 53.37 -6.22
N PRO A 281 -24.42 53.58 -5.46
CA PRO A 281 -25.82 53.10 -5.56
C PRO A 281 -26.85 54.22 -5.24
N THR A 282 -28.11 53.87 -4.92
CA THR A 282 -29.13 54.50 -4.00
C THR A 282 -30.58 54.58 -4.58
N PRO A 283 -31.66 54.94 -3.84
CA PRO A 283 -32.24 54.25 -2.66
C PRO A 283 -33.80 54.40 -2.44
N TRP A 284 -34.32 53.85 -1.31
CA TRP A 284 -35.48 54.29 -0.46
C TRP A 284 -36.95 54.01 -0.92
N SER A 285 -37.98 53.78 -0.08
CA SER A 285 -38.15 53.60 1.39
C SER A 285 -39.64 53.37 1.83
N LYS A 286 -39.85 52.56 2.90
CA LYS A 286 -40.78 52.72 4.08
C LYS A 286 -42.34 52.61 3.95
N PRO A 287 -43.13 52.56 5.06
CA PRO A 287 -42.94 51.93 6.41
C PRO A 287 -44.23 51.27 7.02
N GLU A 288 -44.14 50.59 8.18
CA GLU A 288 -44.86 50.93 9.45
C GLU A 288 -44.65 49.89 10.58
N ALA A 289 -44.93 50.31 11.82
CA ALA A 289 -44.34 49.85 13.08
C ALA A 289 -45.33 49.20 14.08
N GLY A 290 -44.83 48.39 15.03
CA GLY A 290 -45.61 47.92 16.19
C GLY A 290 -44.82 47.16 17.27
N ARG A 291 -44.74 47.76 18.47
CA ARG A 291 -43.98 47.44 19.72
C ARG A 291 -44.13 46.05 20.37
N GLY A 292 -43.09 45.61 21.13
CA GLY A 292 -43.22 44.64 22.24
C GLY A 292 -41.93 44.20 22.98
N ARG A 293 -41.56 44.89 24.08
CA ARG A 293 -40.56 44.71 25.18
C ARG A 293 -39.77 43.38 25.45
N ARG A 294 -38.43 43.55 25.56
CA ARG A 294 -37.41 43.19 26.62
C ARG A 294 -37.35 41.79 27.28
N GLN A 295 -36.17 41.15 27.23
CA GLN A 295 -35.28 40.95 28.41
C GLN A 295 -33.81 40.60 28.02
N VAL A 296 -32.85 41.11 28.79
CA VAL A 296 -31.38 41.01 28.63
C VAL A 296 -30.83 40.08 29.70
N HIS A 297 -29.84 39.23 29.40
CA HIS A 297 -28.75 38.90 30.33
C HIS A 297 -27.45 38.50 29.62
N ARG A 298 -26.33 39.03 30.13
CA ARG A 298 -24.94 38.89 29.64
C ARG A 298 -24.21 37.71 30.33
N LYS A 299 -23.32 37.08 29.53
CA LYS A 299 -22.11 36.21 29.72
C LYS A 299 -21.55 35.92 31.13
N PRO A 300 -20.71 34.86 31.28
CA PRO A 300 -19.25 35.14 31.27
C PRO A 300 -18.35 34.06 30.63
N SER A 301 -17.14 34.48 30.26
CA SER A 301 -16.00 33.67 29.82
C SER A 301 -15.23 33.07 31.00
N ILE A 302 -14.71 31.84 30.85
CA ILE A 302 -13.78 31.20 31.80
C ILE A 302 -12.54 30.67 31.06
N VAL A 303 -11.42 31.31 31.39
CA VAL A 303 -10.05 30.83 31.67
C VAL A 303 -9.60 29.48 31.08
N GLY A 304 -8.61 29.58 30.18
CA GLY A 304 -7.34 28.82 30.16
C GLY A 304 -7.34 27.37 30.62
N MET A 305 -7.52 26.44 29.68
CA MET A 305 -6.96 25.09 29.81
C MET A 305 -5.67 24.99 29.02
N ARG A 306 -4.58 24.79 29.76
CA ARG A 306 -3.27 24.35 29.28
C ARG A 306 -3.49 23.07 28.45
N MET A 307 -3.19 23.12 27.16
CA MET A 307 -3.18 21.95 26.28
C MET A 307 -2.25 20.90 26.91
N ARG A 308 -2.85 19.84 27.45
CA ARG A 308 -2.14 18.61 27.79
C ARG A 308 -1.80 17.98 26.44
N GLU A 309 -0.51 17.79 26.16
CA GLU A 309 -0.05 17.00 25.02
C GLU A 309 -0.86 15.70 24.99
N GLN A 310 -1.68 15.55 23.95
CA GLN A 310 -2.31 14.28 23.64
C GLN A 310 -1.20 13.35 23.16
N GLN A 311 -0.65 12.59 24.09
CA GLN A 311 0.06 11.37 23.77
C GLN A 311 -0.97 10.45 23.08
N GLU A 312 -0.95 10.41 21.75
CA GLU A 312 -1.78 9.50 20.96
C GLU A 312 -1.36 8.04 21.24
N ASP A 313 -2.11 7.40 22.13
CA ASP A 313 -2.22 5.95 22.18
C ASP A 313 -2.92 5.54 20.88
N ILE A 314 -2.14 5.07 19.90
CA ILE A 314 -2.64 4.48 18.66
C ILE A 314 -3.45 3.24 19.04
N VAL A 315 -4.75 3.47 19.25
CA VAL A 315 -5.91 2.57 19.25
C VAL A 315 -5.57 1.07 19.26
N ASP A 316 -5.67 0.48 20.47
CA ASP A 316 -6.00 -0.92 20.80
C ASP A 316 -5.72 -1.99 19.71
N LEU A 317 -4.45 -2.12 19.33
CA LEU A 317 -3.90 -3.31 18.68
C LEU A 317 -3.51 -4.39 19.72
N ASP A 318 -3.61 -4.07 21.01
CA ASP A 318 -2.97 -4.79 22.11
C ASP A 318 -3.63 -6.14 22.39
N SER A 319 -4.93 -6.32 22.14
CA SER A 319 -5.62 -7.61 22.37
C SER A 319 -5.04 -8.75 21.51
N PHE A 320 -4.85 -8.50 20.20
CA PHE A 320 -4.34 -9.51 19.27
C PHE A 320 -2.83 -9.72 19.42
N VAL A 321 -2.07 -8.67 19.74
CA VAL A 321 -0.63 -8.84 20.06
C VAL A 321 -0.45 -9.64 21.35
N ASN A 322 -1.29 -9.41 22.37
CA ASN A 322 -1.21 -10.12 23.64
C ASN A 322 -1.50 -11.63 23.48
N GLN A 323 -2.45 -12.00 22.62
CA GLN A 323 -2.72 -13.40 22.29
C GLN A 323 -1.53 -14.07 21.58
N HIS A 324 -0.90 -13.38 20.62
CA HIS A 324 0.08 -14.02 19.75
C HIS A 324 1.54 -13.94 20.25
N TYR A 325 1.91 -12.88 20.97
CA TYR A 325 3.32 -12.56 21.21
C TYR A 325 3.73 -12.29 22.66
N ARG A 326 2.80 -12.15 23.61
CA ARG A 326 3.14 -11.88 25.02
C ARG A 326 4.17 -12.87 25.59
N ALA A 327 3.95 -14.17 25.40
CA ALA A 327 4.83 -15.21 25.91
C ALA A 327 6.20 -15.24 25.21
N LYS A 328 6.26 -15.02 23.89
CA LYS A 328 7.52 -14.99 23.12
C LYS A 328 8.36 -13.77 23.45
N ALA A 329 7.74 -12.59 23.54
CA ALA A 329 8.41 -11.35 23.89
C ALA A 329 9.00 -11.39 25.31
N LEU A 330 8.23 -11.90 26.29
CA LEU A 330 8.72 -12.11 27.66
C LEU A 330 9.92 -13.06 27.71
N ARG A 331 9.88 -14.18 26.99
CA ARG A 331 11.01 -15.14 26.92
C ARG A 331 12.25 -14.52 26.29
N LEU A 332 12.10 -13.78 25.20
CA LEU A 332 13.23 -13.12 24.53
C LEU A 332 13.81 -12.00 25.40
N ALA A 333 12.97 -11.17 26.03
CA ALA A 333 13.41 -10.12 26.95
C ALA A 333 14.10 -10.69 28.21
N ALA A 334 13.61 -11.82 28.73
CA ALA A 334 14.29 -12.53 29.82
C ALA A 334 15.66 -13.06 29.36
N SER A 335 15.74 -13.66 28.16
CA SER A 335 17.00 -14.19 27.62
C SER A 335 18.04 -13.11 27.31
N SER A 336 17.62 -11.91 26.87
CA SER A 336 18.53 -10.79 26.61
C SER A 336 19.07 -10.19 27.91
N ARG A 337 18.22 -10.06 28.94
CA ARG A 337 18.65 -9.64 30.30
C ARG A 337 19.63 -10.64 30.93
N VAL A 338 19.42 -11.94 30.74
CA VAL A 338 20.35 -12.98 31.20
C VAL A 338 21.68 -12.89 30.45
N LYS A 339 21.68 -12.68 29.13
CA LYS A 339 22.92 -12.46 28.35
C LYS A 339 23.68 -11.20 28.75
N GLN A 340 22.98 -10.10 29.03
CA GLN A 340 23.63 -8.89 29.56
C GLN A 340 24.24 -9.14 30.95
N ARG A 341 23.52 -9.82 31.85
CA ARG A 341 24.06 -10.19 33.17
C ARG A 341 25.26 -11.14 33.09
N SER A 342 25.27 -12.09 32.15
CA SER A 342 26.43 -12.98 31.97
C SER A 342 27.65 -12.25 31.40
N LEU A 343 27.44 -11.28 30.49
CA LEU A 343 28.52 -10.43 29.98
C LEU A 343 29.08 -9.51 31.05
N GLN A 344 28.21 -8.95 31.90
CA GLN A 344 28.62 -8.11 33.03
C GLN A 344 29.36 -8.92 34.10
N ARG A 345 28.93 -10.17 34.38
CA ARG A 345 29.64 -11.08 35.28
C ARG A 345 31.00 -11.54 34.72
N GLN A 346 31.14 -11.64 33.40
CA GLN A 346 32.42 -11.92 32.74
C GLN A 346 33.36 -10.71 32.77
N GLN A 347 32.83 -9.49 32.80
CA GLN A 347 33.61 -8.26 32.89
C GLN A 347 34.02 -7.90 34.33
N GLU A 348 33.29 -8.41 35.34
CA GLU A 348 33.60 -8.23 36.77
C GLU A 348 34.53 -9.32 37.34
N GLN A 349 34.96 -10.31 36.55
CA GLN A 349 35.75 -11.44 37.04
C GLN A 349 37.15 -11.50 36.40
N GLU A 350 37.99 -10.50 36.72
CA GLU A 350 39.45 -10.69 36.81
C GLU A 350 39.86 -10.57 38.29
N PRO A 351 40.57 -11.55 38.87
CA PRO A 351 41.16 -11.42 40.20
C PRO A 351 42.66 -11.10 40.12
N GLY A 352 43.13 -10.20 40.98
CA GLY A 352 44.54 -10.13 41.39
C GLY A 352 44.64 -9.85 42.90
N PRO A 353 45.79 -10.02 43.56
CA PRO A 353 47.05 -10.65 43.12
C PRO A 353 47.44 -11.87 43.99
N ALA A 354 48.32 -12.73 43.49
CA ALA A 354 49.10 -13.66 44.30
C ALA A 354 50.52 -13.09 44.49
N PHE A 355 51.05 -13.28 45.70
CA PHE A 355 52.42 -13.02 46.10
C PHE A 355 53.44 -13.63 45.12
N GLU A 356 54.46 -12.86 44.73
CA GLU A 356 55.70 -13.41 44.18
C GLU A 356 56.92 -12.77 44.89
N LEU A 357 57.73 -13.65 45.47
CA LEU A 357 59.13 -13.41 45.83
C LEU A 357 59.94 -13.34 44.53
N GLY A 358 60.80 -12.34 44.42
CA GLY A 358 61.49 -11.99 43.18
C GLY A 358 62.66 -12.89 42.77
N MET A 359 63.08 -12.69 41.52
CA MET A 359 64.44 -12.74 40.93
C MET A 359 64.23 -12.72 39.41
N GLU A 360 64.52 -11.62 38.73
CA GLU A 360 65.78 -11.28 38.05
C GLU A 360 65.81 -11.66 36.55
N LEU A 361 66.29 -10.67 35.76
CA LEU A 361 66.95 -10.74 34.45
C LEU A 361 66.11 -10.68 33.14
N ASP A 362 66.09 -9.45 32.62
CA ASP A 362 66.84 -9.00 31.42
C ASP A 362 66.10 -8.73 30.09
N GLY A 363 66.48 -7.59 29.49
CA GLY A 363 66.15 -7.10 28.13
C GLY A 363 64.75 -6.50 27.96
N GLY A 364 64.51 -5.20 27.74
CA GLY A 364 65.34 -4.15 27.15
C GLY A 364 64.57 -3.48 26.01
N LEU A 365 64.43 -2.15 26.08
CA LEU A 365 63.93 -1.20 25.05
C LEU A 365 62.40 -1.21 24.82
N GLY A 366 61.68 -0.09 24.76
CA GLY A 366 62.03 1.32 24.66
C GLY A 366 60.77 2.05 24.15
N MET A 367 60.39 3.12 24.83
CA MET A 367 59.18 3.91 24.58
C MET A 367 59.29 4.79 23.31
N VAL A 368 58.12 5.28 22.88
CA VAL A 368 57.84 6.55 22.14
C VAL A 368 57.52 6.42 20.64
N GLY A 369 56.22 6.50 20.33
CA GLY A 369 55.62 7.68 19.68
C GLY A 369 55.37 7.68 18.16
N LEU A 370 54.21 8.25 17.81
CA LEU A 370 53.80 8.89 16.54
C LEU A 370 52.95 8.07 15.53
N GLN A 371 51.74 8.57 15.27
CA GLN A 371 50.97 8.45 13.99
C GLN A 371 51.69 9.25 12.86
N PRO A 372 51.29 9.23 11.55
CA PRO A 372 50.20 8.55 10.82
C PRO A 372 50.58 7.96 9.40
N LEU A 373 49.56 7.48 8.66
CA LEU A 373 49.37 7.41 7.18
C LEU A 373 49.54 6.07 6.40
N GLU A 374 48.40 5.65 5.80
CA GLU A 374 48.13 4.98 4.49
C GLU A 374 48.61 3.55 4.10
N ALA A 375 47.64 2.82 3.48
CA ALA A 375 47.68 1.61 2.62
C ALA A 375 48.21 0.28 3.25
N ASP A 376 47.71 -0.94 2.97
CA ASP A 376 46.97 -1.48 1.83
C ASP A 376 46.22 -2.79 2.19
N LEU A 377 45.21 -3.09 1.37
CA LEU A 377 44.65 -4.37 0.89
C LEU A 377 44.84 -5.72 1.64
N GLU A 378 43.73 -6.50 1.59
CA GLU A 378 43.56 -7.96 1.83
C GLU A 378 43.19 -8.44 3.25
N LEU A 379 41.87 -8.53 3.54
CA LEU A 379 41.28 -9.59 4.38
C LEU A 379 39.73 -9.54 4.41
N ASP A 380 39.04 -9.95 3.34
CA ASP A 380 37.56 -10.17 3.38
C ASP A 380 37.08 -11.52 2.80
N VAL A 381 37.96 -12.51 2.68
CA VAL A 381 37.55 -13.87 2.25
C VAL A 381 37.04 -14.74 3.42
N GLY A 382 37.31 -14.34 4.67
CA GLY A 382 36.94 -15.12 5.87
C GLY A 382 35.49 -14.95 6.35
N ARG A 383 34.81 -13.86 6.00
CA ARG A 383 33.50 -13.52 6.58
C ARG A 383 32.32 -14.13 5.82
N GLN A 384 32.46 -14.33 4.51
CA GLN A 384 31.44 -15.01 3.68
C GLN A 384 31.33 -16.51 3.99
N ARG A 385 32.46 -17.19 4.27
CA ARG A 385 32.46 -18.64 4.56
C ARG A 385 31.70 -18.98 5.85
N LYS A 386 31.76 -18.10 6.86
CA LYS A 386 31.01 -18.25 8.13
C LYS A 386 29.50 -17.99 7.99
N ARG A 387 29.07 -17.19 7.01
CA ARG A 387 27.63 -16.97 6.73
C ARG A 387 27.02 -18.14 5.93
N LEU A 388 27.78 -18.75 5.02
CA LEU A 388 27.34 -19.94 4.28
C LEU A 388 27.21 -21.17 5.19
N GLN A 389 28.19 -21.45 6.06
CA GLN A 389 28.09 -22.56 7.02
C GLN A 389 26.92 -22.41 8.00
N LYS A 390 26.55 -21.19 8.39
CA LYS A 390 25.40 -20.95 9.29
C LYS A 390 24.05 -21.21 8.60
N ARG A 391 23.98 -21.08 7.27
CA ARG A 391 22.80 -21.43 6.48
C ARG A 391 22.71 -22.94 6.21
N GLU A 392 23.84 -23.61 6.13
CA GLU A 392 23.93 -25.06 5.90
C GLU A 392 23.68 -25.89 7.18
N LEU A 393 24.10 -25.38 8.35
CA LEU A 393 23.73 -25.94 9.67
C LEU A 393 22.25 -25.77 10.03
N SER A 394 21.58 -24.76 9.48
CA SER A 394 20.13 -24.56 9.63
C SER A 394 19.32 -25.48 8.72
N ALA A 395 19.92 -25.93 7.61
CA ALA A 395 19.32 -26.91 6.70
C ALA A 395 19.49 -28.37 7.19
N ARG A 396 20.46 -28.63 8.08
CA ARG A 396 20.68 -29.97 8.70
C ARG A 396 19.96 -30.19 10.04
N TYR A 397 19.22 -29.21 10.54
CA TYR A 397 18.34 -29.35 11.71
C TYR A 397 16.86 -29.55 11.35
N LEU A 398 16.55 -29.66 10.04
CA LEU A 398 15.22 -29.96 9.49
C LEU A 398 15.15 -31.33 8.80
N ASP A 399 16.09 -32.23 9.10
CA ASP A 399 16.08 -33.61 8.61
C ASP A 399 16.34 -34.59 9.76
N GLY A 400 15.39 -34.62 10.70
CA GLY A 400 15.51 -35.38 11.93
C GLY A 400 14.18 -35.55 12.65
N GLU A 401 13.12 -35.95 11.94
CA GLU A 401 11.91 -36.56 12.49
C GLU A 401 11.31 -37.51 11.45
N ALA A 402 12.10 -38.53 11.08
CA ALA A 402 11.61 -39.73 10.41
C ALA A 402 11.03 -40.70 11.44
N GLU A 403 9.94 -40.32 12.12
CA GLU A 403 9.14 -41.28 12.89
C GLU A 403 7.70 -40.81 13.06
N LEU A 404 6.92 -40.81 11.98
CA LEU A 404 5.46 -40.76 12.05
C LEU A 404 4.80 -41.52 10.88
N SER A 405 5.34 -42.70 10.56
CA SER A 405 4.75 -43.69 9.64
C SER A 405 3.69 -44.59 10.33
N HIS A 406 2.97 -44.06 11.33
CA HIS A 406 1.88 -44.81 11.99
C HIS A 406 0.57 -44.01 12.10
N ARG A 407 0.45 -42.89 11.38
CA ARG A 407 -0.77 -42.06 11.37
C ARG A 407 -1.61 -42.17 10.09
N GLY A 408 -1.20 -43.04 9.17
CA GLY A 408 -1.97 -43.43 7.98
C GLY A 408 -3.09 -44.45 8.22
N ARG A 409 -3.37 -44.84 9.47
CA ARG A 409 -4.39 -45.85 9.81
C ARG A 409 -5.53 -45.36 10.72
N TRP A 410 -5.59 -44.05 11.01
CA TRP A 410 -6.62 -43.45 11.89
C TRP A 410 -7.49 -42.37 11.22
N MET A 411 -7.37 -42.17 9.89
CA MET A 411 -8.20 -41.21 9.14
C MET A 411 -9.05 -41.85 8.02
N SER A 412 -9.13 -43.18 7.94
CA SER A 412 -10.09 -43.88 7.05
C SER A 412 -11.34 -44.38 7.78
N VAL A 413 -11.57 -44.00 9.04
CA VAL A 413 -12.74 -44.45 9.84
C VAL A 413 -13.77 -43.33 10.09
N LEU A 414 -13.54 -42.10 9.59
CA LEU A 414 -14.52 -41.01 9.71
C LEU A 414 -15.28 -40.68 8.40
N SER A 415 -15.23 -41.58 7.41
CA SER A 415 -16.13 -41.56 6.24
C SER A 415 -17.19 -42.68 6.29
N ILE A 416 -17.56 -43.12 7.50
CA ILE A 416 -18.64 -44.07 7.73
C ILE A 416 -19.97 -43.30 7.69
N GLY A 417 -20.85 -43.75 6.79
CA GLY A 417 -22.03 -43.02 6.33
C GLY A 417 -23.01 -42.58 7.42
N PHE A 418 -23.51 -41.36 7.28
CA PHE A 418 -24.71 -40.89 7.96
C PHE A 418 -25.89 -41.77 7.55
N SER A 419 -26.32 -42.62 8.47
CA SER A 419 -27.49 -43.46 8.30
C SER A 419 -28.74 -42.56 8.32
N LYS A 420 -29.80 -42.94 7.58
CA LYS A 420 -31.07 -42.18 7.50
C LYS A 420 -31.69 -41.82 8.87
N LEU A 421 -31.27 -42.48 9.94
CA LEU A 421 -31.65 -42.21 11.33
C LEU A 421 -31.15 -40.83 11.82
N ASP A 422 -29.91 -40.42 11.50
CA ASP A 422 -29.33 -39.17 12.00
C ASP A 422 -29.94 -37.92 11.34
N ILE A 423 -30.34 -38.03 10.07
CA ILE A 423 -31.07 -36.97 9.36
C ILE A 423 -32.49 -36.85 9.94
N SER A 424 -33.15 -37.97 10.24
CA SER A 424 -34.49 -37.96 10.84
C SER A 424 -34.48 -37.36 12.25
N LEU A 425 -33.47 -37.68 13.06
CA LEU A 425 -33.31 -37.12 14.39
C LEU A 425 -33.06 -35.61 14.34
N CYS A 426 -32.24 -35.17 13.38
CA CYS A 426 -31.97 -33.74 13.16
C CYS A 426 -33.26 -32.99 12.80
N VAL A 427 -34.06 -33.51 11.86
CA VAL A 427 -35.35 -32.92 11.47
C VAL A 427 -36.34 -32.87 12.64
N ILE A 428 -36.40 -33.93 13.46
CA ILE A 428 -37.26 -33.97 14.66
C ILE A 428 -36.81 -32.91 15.68
N LEU A 429 -35.51 -32.79 15.93
CA LEU A 429 -34.97 -31.80 16.87
C LEU A 429 -35.20 -30.36 16.39
N TYR A 430 -35.07 -30.10 15.09
CA TYR A 430 -35.42 -28.81 14.50
C TYR A 430 -36.92 -28.50 14.62
N PHE A 431 -37.78 -29.48 14.40
CA PHE A 431 -39.23 -29.33 14.56
C PHE A 431 -39.60 -29.04 16.02
N MET A 432 -39.04 -29.78 16.97
CA MET A 432 -39.26 -29.55 18.40
C MET A 432 -38.75 -28.18 18.87
N SER A 433 -37.59 -27.75 18.36
CA SER A 433 -37.06 -26.41 18.61
C SER A 433 -37.98 -25.31 18.06
N SER A 434 -38.46 -25.47 16.82
CA SER A 434 -39.40 -24.54 16.20
C SER A 434 -40.72 -24.45 16.95
N MET A 435 -41.27 -25.59 17.39
CA MET A 435 -42.50 -25.63 18.20
C MET A 435 -42.31 -24.99 19.58
N CYS A 436 -41.15 -25.17 20.20
CA CYS A 436 -40.82 -24.52 21.47
C CYS A 436 -40.74 -22.98 21.31
N LEU A 437 -40.11 -22.49 20.24
CA LEU A 437 -40.06 -21.06 19.92
C LEU A 437 -41.45 -20.49 19.63
N LEU A 438 -42.32 -21.23 18.92
CA LEU A 438 -43.70 -20.82 18.65
C LEU A 438 -44.52 -20.75 19.95
N ALA A 439 -44.37 -21.73 20.85
CA ALA A 439 -45.02 -21.73 22.16
C ALA A 439 -44.57 -20.53 23.01
N MET A 440 -43.26 -20.25 23.04
CA MET A 440 -42.72 -19.06 23.72
C MET A 440 -43.24 -17.77 23.11
N TYR A 441 -43.29 -17.67 21.78
CA TYR A 441 -43.86 -16.52 21.08
C TYR A 441 -45.34 -16.31 21.43
N LEU A 442 -46.16 -17.37 21.40
CA LEU A 442 -47.57 -17.31 21.77
C LEU A 442 -47.77 -16.99 23.25
N PHE A 443 -46.93 -17.53 24.14
CA PHE A 443 -46.94 -17.20 25.56
C PHE A 443 -46.65 -15.71 25.78
N PHE A 444 -45.60 -15.17 25.16
CA PHE A 444 -45.29 -13.74 25.26
C PHE A 444 -46.37 -12.87 24.62
N LYS A 445 -46.92 -13.27 23.47
CA LYS A 445 -48.02 -12.57 22.79
C LYS A 445 -49.28 -12.55 23.65
N ASN A 446 -49.64 -13.66 24.28
CA ASN A 446 -50.79 -13.73 25.19
C ASN A 446 -50.52 -12.96 26.48
N ARG A 447 -49.31 -13.00 27.03
CA ARG A 447 -48.93 -12.20 28.21
C ARG A 447 -48.95 -10.70 27.92
N LEU A 448 -48.56 -10.29 26.71
CA LEU A 448 -48.65 -8.91 26.24
C LEU A 448 -50.11 -8.49 25.98
N ARG A 449 -50.95 -9.39 25.45
CA ARG A 449 -52.40 -9.15 25.31
C ARG A 449 -53.10 -9.02 26.66
N LEU A 450 -52.80 -9.88 27.64
CA LEU A 450 -53.30 -9.79 29.02
C LEU A 450 -52.82 -8.52 29.74
N ARG A 451 -51.61 -8.05 29.45
CA ARG A 451 -51.14 -6.73 29.94
C ARG A 451 -51.88 -5.58 29.27
N ARG A 452 -52.19 -5.66 27.97
CA ARG A 452 -53.00 -4.64 27.28
C ARG A 452 -54.45 -4.59 27.77
N THR A 453 -55.10 -5.72 28.04
CA THR A 453 -56.46 -5.72 28.60
C THR A 453 -56.51 -5.24 30.05
N LYS A 454 -55.46 -5.46 30.85
CA LYS A 454 -55.34 -4.86 32.21
C LYS A 454 -55.12 -3.35 32.24
N VAL A 455 -54.67 -2.74 31.14
CA VAL A 455 -54.47 -1.29 31.02
C VAL A 455 -55.69 -0.59 30.39
N ALA A 456 -56.67 -1.37 29.89
CA ALA A 456 -57.86 -0.87 29.19
C ALA A 456 -59.19 -1.10 29.95
N LEU A 457 -59.13 -1.44 31.25
CA LEU A 457 -60.29 -1.36 32.16
C LEU A 457 -60.17 -0.04 32.94
N PRO A 458 -61.20 0.82 32.91
CA PRO A 458 -61.16 2.16 33.50
C PRO A 458 -61.11 2.15 35.03
#